data_AF-A0A8T5RMC9-F1
#
_entry.id   AF-A0A8T5RMC9-F1
#
_cell.length_a   1.000
_cell.length_b   1.000
_cell.length_c   1.000
_cell.angle_alpha   90.00
_cell.angle_beta   90.00
_cell.angle_gamma   90.00
#
_symmetry.space_group_name_H-M   'P 1'
#
loop_
_entity.id
_entity.type
_entity.pdbx_description
1 polymer ?
#
loop_
_entity_poly.entity_id
_entity_poly.type
_entity_poly.pdbx_seq_one_letter_code
_entity_poly.pdbx_strand_id
1 'polypeptide(L)'
;EEMENILGNKIAAIQTVSSIISSIESQEALKLLFRVNGRDIGPPMYPSYINYNGVYGQFDPLEIHKRDNCLACGDIEGEENVQIVVPFDANIEYIFKAMKIIGYNLESEFWMITNPMTKKFYWNPYVPSLKEPNLKLKADLKINSNTIISLTPIGKAKENSEIKKYNVIITYM
;
A
#
# COMPACT_ATOMS: atom_id res chain seq x y z
N GLU A 1 -19.24 -25.29 23.89
CA GLU A 1 -19.39 -23.90 23.40
C GLU A 1 -18.35 -22.94 23.98
N GLU A 2 -18.13 -22.87 25.30
CA GLU A 2 -17.14 -21.94 25.88
C GLU A 2 -15.70 -22.17 25.39
N MET A 3 -15.24 -23.42 25.32
CA MET A 3 -13.91 -23.73 24.76
C MET A 3 -13.77 -23.36 23.28
N GLU A 4 -14.85 -23.44 22.50
CA GLU A 4 -14.84 -23.05 21.09
C GLU A 4 -14.72 -21.54 20.90
N ASN A 5 -15.33 -20.76 21.79
CA ASN A 5 -15.23 -19.30 21.74
C ASN A 5 -13.80 -18.84 22.01
N ILE A 6 -13.11 -19.51 22.93
CA ILE A 6 -11.71 -19.23 23.29
C ILE A 6 -10.76 -19.70 22.18
N LEU A 7 -10.93 -20.92 21.66
CA LEU A 7 -10.07 -21.46 20.61
C LEU A 7 -10.28 -20.76 19.25
N GLY A 8 -11.51 -20.30 18.98
CA GLY A 8 -11.87 -19.65 17.71
C GLY A 8 -11.81 -18.13 17.72
N ASN A 9 -11.47 -17.49 18.86
CA ASN A 9 -11.54 -16.04 19.04
C ASN A 9 -12.87 -15.44 18.52
N LYS A 10 -13.99 -16.09 18.83
CA LYS A 10 -15.31 -15.64 18.33
C LYS A 10 -15.66 -14.28 18.96
N ILE A 11 -15.88 -13.28 18.12
CA ILE A 11 -16.34 -11.95 18.55
C ILE A 11 -17.86 -11.95 18.59
N ALA A 12 -18.44 -11.48 19.71
CA ALA A 12 -19.88 -11.33 19.82
C ALA A 12 -20.37 -10.29 18.81
N ALA A 13 -21.40 -10.65 18.03
CA ALA A 13 -21.96 -9.79 16.99
C ALA A 13 -23.49 -9.74 17.14
N ILE A 14 -24.05 -8.54 17.01
CA ILE A 14 -25.49 -8.29 17.07
C ILE A 14 -25.87 -7.48 15.83
N GLN A 15 -26.94 -7.91 15.15
CA GLN A 15 -27.37 -7.34 13.87
C GLN A 15 -27.63 -5.83 13.93
N THR A 16 -28.13 -5.32 15.04
CA THR A 16 -28.44 -3.89 15.21
C THR A 16 -27.18 -3.03 15.13
N VAL A 17 -26.09 -3.45 15.76
CA VAL A 17 -24.80 -2.74 15.72
C VAL A 17 -24.28 -2.71 14.29
N SER A 18 -24.27 -3.86 13.60
CA SER A 18 -23.84 -3.93 12.19
C SER A 18 -24.70 -3.05 11.28
N SER A 19 -26.01 -3.03 11.48
CA SER A 19 -26.93 -2.21 10.67
C SER A 19 -26.68 -0.72 10.82
N ILE A 20 -26.36 -0.26 12.04
CA ILE A 20 -26.02 1.14 12.31
C ILE A 20 -24.72 1.52 11.60
N ILE A 21 -23.66 0.73 11.76
CA ILE A 21 -22.35 0.99 11.12
C ILE A 21 -22.49 0.98 9.59
N SER A 22 -23.14 -0.03 9.01
CA SER A 22 -23.32 -0.12 7.56
C SER A 22 -24.16 1.02 6.97
N SER A 23 -25.12 1.56 7.73
CA SER A 23 -25.89 2.73 7.32
C SER A 23 -24.99 3.97 7.19
N ILE A 24 -24.13 4.21 8.18
CA ILE A 24 -23.17 5.33 8.18
C ILE A 24 -22.19 5.18 7.01
N GLU A 25 -21.58 4.00 6.84
CA GLU A 25 -20.66 3.71 5.74
C GLU A 25 -21.30 3.93 4.36
N SER A 26 -22.56 3.51 4.19
CA SER A 26 -23.30 3.68 2.94
C SER A 26 -23.55 5.15 2.60
N GLN A 27 -23.87 5.97 3.60
CA GLN A 27 -24.07 7.41 3.40
C GLN A 27 -22.77 8.11 3.02
N GLU A 28 -21.65 7.78 3.66
CA GLU A 28 -20.34 8.35 3.31
C GLU A 28 -19.87 7.90 1.92
N ALA A 29 -20.09 6.64 1.56
CA ALA A 29 -19.81 6.14 0.22
C ALA A 29 -20.59 6.90 -0.85
N LEU A 30 -21.87 7.18 -0.62
CA LEU A 30 -22.70 7.99 -1.53
C LEU A 30 -22.15 9.41 -1.68
N LYS A 31 -21.82 10.09 -0.58
CA LYS A 31 -21.25 11.45 -0.63
C LYS A 31 -19.99 11.49 -1.50
N LEU A 32 -19.09 10.52 -1.33
CA LEU A 32 -17.87 10.42 -2.12
C LEU A 32 -18.15 10.12 -3.60
N LEU A 33 -19.05 9.18 -3.90
CA LEU A 33 -19.43 8.83 -5.28
C LEU A 33 -20.04 10.01 -6.04
N PHE A 34 -20.93 10.78 -5.42
CA PHE A 34 -21.52 11.94 -6.05
C PHE A 34 -20.46 13.02 -6.31
N ARG A 35 -19.56 13.24 -5.34
CA ARG A 35 -18.49 14.23 -5.47
C ARG A 35 -17.51 13.92 -6.59
N VAL A 36 -17.16 12.65 -6.79
CA VAL A 36 -16.35 12.21 -7.94
C VAL A 36 -17.06 12.49 -9.28
N ASN A 37 -18.39 12.44 -9.30
CA ASN A 37 -19.21 12.77 -10.47
C ASN A 37 -19.55 14.27 -10.60
N GLY A 38 -18.87 15.14 -9.86
CA GLY A 38 -19.07 16.59 -9.91
C GLY A 38 -20.35 17.11 -9.27
N ARG A 39 -21.02 16.30 -8.43
CA ARG A 39 -22.22 16.69 -7.66
C ARG A 39 -21.90 16.68 -6.17
N ASP A 40 -22.37 17.67 -5.43
CA ASP A 40 -22.18 17.70 -3.97
C ASP A 40 -23.52 17.45 -3.27
N ILE A 41 -23.61 16.35 -2.51
CA ILE A 41 -24.77 15.99 -1.67
C ILE A 41 -24.48 16.13 -0.18
N GLY A 42 -23.36 16.77 0.17
CA GLY A 42 -22.93 17.02 1.54
C GLY A 42 -21.45 16.74 1.73
N PRO A 43 -20.80 17.43 2.70
CA PRO A 43 -19.41 17.17 3.01
C PRO A 43 -19.24 15.76 3.60
N PRO A 44 -18.10 15.10 3.33
CA PRO A 44 -17.66 13.93 4.07
C PRO A 44 -17.66 14.20 5.57
N MET A 45 -17.95 13.17 6.35
CA MET A 45 -17.96 13.24 7.80
C MET A 45 -16.62 13.77 8.35
N TYR A 46 -16.72 14.70 9.31
CA TYR A 46 -15.59 15.24 10.05
C TYR A 46 -15.96 15.33 11.55
N PRO A 47 -15.17 14.74 12.47
CA PRO A 47 -13.96 13.94 12.25
C PRO A 47 -14.19 12.67 11.44
N SER A 48 -13.15 12.16 10.78
CA SER A 48 -13.27 11.01 9.85
C SER A 48 -13.50 9.67 10.55
N TYR A 49 -13.28 9.60 11.87
CA TYR A 49 -13.51 8.40 12.67
C TYR A 49 -14.61 8.65 13.69
N ILE A 50 -15.44 7.63 13.88
CA ILE A 50 -16.50 7.61 14.87
C ILE A 50 -16.50 6.27 15.59
N ASN A 51 -16.64 6.30 16.90
CA ASN A 51 -16.85 5.12 17.72
C ASN A 51 -18.33 5.05 18.09
N TYR A 52 -18.97 3.91 17.86
CA TYR A 52 -20.34 3.66 18.29
C TYR A 52 -20.37 2.70 19.46
N ASN A 53 -20.85 3.18 20.61
CA ASN A 53 -21.05 2.35 21.78
C ASN A 53 -22.47 1.77 21.80
N GLY A 54 -22.61 0.51 21.41
CA GLY A 54 -23.91 -0.18 21.34
C GLY A 54 -24.61 -0.39 22.70
N VAL A 55 -23.91 -0.24 23.83
CA VAL A 55 -24.52 -0.36 25.17
C VAL A 55 -25.27 0.92 25.54
N TYR A 56 -24.70 2.08 25.24
CA TYR A 56 -25.27 3.39 25.57
C TYR A 56 -25.95 4.08 24.38
N GLY A 57 -25.82 3.54 23.17
CA GLY A 57 -26.33 4.17 21.94
C GLY A 57 -25.61 5.49 21.61
N GLN A 58 -24.36 5.64 22.03
CA GLN A 58 -23.59 6.88 21.92
C GLN A 58 -22.63 6.82 20.74
N PHE A 59 -22.42 7.99 20.11
CA PHE A 59 -21.47 8.19 19.05
C PHE A 59 -20.39 9.18 19.50
N ASP A 60 -19.16 8.69 19.55
CA ASP A 60 -17.99 9.48 19.97
C ASP A 60 -17.11 9.75 18.75
N PRO A 61 -17.02 11.01 18.27
CA PRO A 61 -16.10 11.35 17.18
C PRO A 61 -14.66 11.27 17.67
N LEU A 62 -13.79 10.69 16.84
CA LEU A 62 -12.37 10.53 17.11
C LEU A 62 -11.55 11.32 16.08
N GLU A 63 -10.74 12.25 16.58
CA GLU A 63 -9.77 12.97 15.76
C GLU A 63 -8.51 12.12 15.59
N ILE A 64 -8.44 11.37 14.49
CA ILE A 64 -7.24 10.63 14.11
C ILE A 64 -6.51 11.43 13.02
N HIS A 65 -5.33 11.94 13.36
CA HIS A 65 -4.46 12.58 12.39
C HIS A 65 -3.57 11.54 11.68
N LYS A 66 -3.29 11.80 10.40
CA LYS A 66 -2.26 11.07 9.66
C LYS A 66 -0.94 11.22 10.42
N ARG A 67 -0.28 10.11 10.70
CA ARG A 67 1.08 10.14 11.24
C ARG A 67 2.07 10.29 10.09
N ASP A 68 2.94 11.30 10.17
CA ASP A 68 3.95 11.55 9.14
C ASP A 68 4.94 10.39 9.02
N ASN A 69 5.20 9.68 10.12
CA ASN A 69 6.07 8.50 10.14
C ASN A 69 5.34 7.17 9.86
N CYS A 70 4.12 7.19 9.33
CA CYS A 70 3.38 5.96 9.00
C CYS A 70 4.07 5.21 7.85
N LEU A 71 4.41 3.93 8.04
CA LEU A 71 5.04 3.09 7.01
C LEU A 71 4.20 2.92 5.73
N ALA A 72 2.89 3.12 5.80
CA ALA A 72 1.98 2.91 4.66
C ALA A 72 1.65 4.21 3.92
N CYS A 73 1.31 5.27 4.66
CA CYS A 73 0.85 6.53 4.06
C CYS A 73 1.66 7.75 4.49
N GLY A 74 2.59 7.61 5.45
CA GLY A 74 3.38 8.69 6.00
C GLY A 74 4.48 9.15 5.03
N ASP A 75 4.83 10.42 5.15
CA ASP A 75 5.89 11.06 4.39
C ASP A 75 7.20 10.88 5.19
N ILE A 76 7.82 9.69 5.05
CA ILE A 76 9.05 9.34 5.76
C ILE A 76 10.25 9.94 5.03
N GLU A 77 11.06 10.75 5.71
CA GLU A 77 12.27 11.32 5.12
C GLU A 77 13.19 10.23 4.53
N GLY A 78 13.43 10.32 3.24
CA GLY A 78 14.24 9.37 2.49
C GLY A 78 13.49 8.11 2.05
N GLU A 79 12.18 7.99 2.24
CA GLU A 79 11.35 6.99 1.55
C GLU A 79 10.32 7.64 0.64
N GLU A 80 10.14 7.11 -0.57
CA GLU A 80 9.15 7.63 -1.52
C GLU A 80 8.26 6.51 -2.07
N ASN A 81 6.94 6.73 -2.09
CA ASN A 81 5.98 5.79 -2.64
C ASN A 81 5.68 6.15 -4.10
N VAL A 82 5.96 5.24 -5.03
CA VAL A 82 5.76 5.48 -6.47
C VAL A 82 4.87 4.39 -7.05
N GLN A 83 3.83 4.78 -7.79
CA GLN A 83 3.00 3.82 -8.51
C GLN A 83 3.47 3.73 -9.96
N ILE A 84 3.71 2.50 -10.44
CA ILE A 84 4.10 2.25 -11.82
C ILE A 84 3.11 1.32 -12.51
N VAL A 85 2.86 1.59 -13.79
CA VAL A 85 2.05 0.72 -14.65
C VAL A 85 2.97 -0.06 -15.56
N VAL A 86 2.84 -1.39 -15.55
CA VAL A 86 3.71 -2.30 -16.32
C VAL A 86 2.88 -3.28 -17.17
N PRO A 87 3.36 -3.68 -18.36
CA PRO A 87 2.73 -4.74 -19.17
C PRO A 87 2.66 -6.09 -18.44
N PHE A 88 1.71 -6.95 -18.80
CA PHE A 88 1.59 -8.30 -18.23
C PHE A 88 2.84 -9.18 -18.38
N ASP A 89 3.63 -8.96 -19.42
CA ASP A 89 4.86 -9.69 -19.74
C ASP A 89 6.13 -8.98 -19.25
N ALA A 90 6.00 -7.91 -18.45
CA ALA A 90 7.10 -7.11 -17.96
C ALA A 90 8.13 -7.95 -17.19
N ASN A 91 9.41 -7.59 -17.38
CA ASN A 91 10.57 -8.12 -16.68
C ASN A 91 11.08 -7.14 -15.62
N ILE A 92 12.08 -7.57 -14.83
CA ILE A 92 12.73 -6.71 -13.83
C ILE A 92 13.29 -5.42 -14.45
N GLU A 93 13.91 -5.51 -15.63
CA GLU A 93 14.48 -4.35 -16.32
C GLU A 93 13.41 -3.29 -16.64
N TYR A 94 12.18 -3.72 -16.91
CA TYR A 94 11.07 -2.82 -17.16
C TYR A 94 10.72 -1.95 -15.95
N ILE A 95 10.96 -2.40 -14.71
CA ILE A 95 10.76 -1.58 -13.50
C ILE A 95 11.67 -0.36 -13.55
N PHE A 96 12.95 -0.54 -13.89
CA PHE A 96 13.90 0.56 -14.00
C PHE A 96 13.55 1.50 -15.16
N LYS A 97 13.07 0.96 -16.29
CA LYS A 97 12.56 1.77 -17.40
C LYS A 97 11.34 2.59 -16.99
N ALA A 98 10.38 1.99 -16.29
CA ALA A 98 9.18 2.66 -15.80
C ALA A 98 9.52 3.78 -14.81
N MET A 99 10.46 3.54 -13.89
CA MET A 99 10.95 4.56 -12.96
C MET A 99 11.61 5.73 -13.71
N LYS A 100 12.39 5.44 -14.76
CA LYS A 100 13.00 6.48 -15.61
C LYS A 100 11.97 7.32 -16.35
N ILE A 101 10.88 6.71 -16.83
CA ILE A 101 9.77 7.42 -17.49
C ILE A 101 9.09 8.42 -16.53
N ILE A 102 9.00 8.07 -15.24
CA ILE A 102 8.37 8.91 -14.20
C ILE A 102 9.32 10.03 -13.71
N GLY A 103 10.59 9.99 -14.13
CA GLY A 103 11.59 11.02 -13.82
C GLY A 103 12.69 10.58 -12.86
N TYR A 104 12.65 9.34 -12.36
CA TYR A 104 13.69 8.79 -11.49
C TYR A 104 14.74 8.01 -12.30
N ASN A 105 15.94 8.58 -12.48
CA ASN A 105 17.02 7.91 -13.19
C ASN A 105 17.74 6.90 -12.27
N LEU A 106 17.18 5.70 -12.14
CA LEU A 106 17.73 4.62 -11.32
C LEU A 106 18.59 3.68 -12.19
N GLU A 107 19.89 3.60 -11.88
CA GLU A 107 20.81 2.68 -12.54
C GLU A 107 20.75 1.28 -11.91
N SER A 108 20.39 0.24 -12.67
CA SER A 108 20.14 -1.11 -12.15
C SER A 108 21.34 -1.76 -11.42
N GLU A 109 22.55 -1.28 -11.67
CA GLU A 109 23.80 -1.73 -11.01
C GLU A 109 23.95 -1.20 -9.58
N PHE A 110 23.22 -0.15 -9.22
CA PHE A 110 23.30 0.52 -7.93
C PHE A 110 22.01 0.42 -7.11
N TRP A 111 21.09 -0.45 -7.51
CA TRP A 111 19.80 -0.61 -6.85
C TRP A 111 19.45 -2.08 -6.67
N MET A 112 18.80 -2.38 -5.55
CA MET A 112 18.34 -3.70 -5.16
C MET A 112 16.82 -3.70 -5.03
N ILE A 113 16.15 -4.77 -5.46
CA ILE A 113 14.69 -4.91 -5.35
C ILE A 113 14.36 -6.03 -4.35
N THR A 114 13.51 -5.72 -3.39
CA THR A 114 13.08 -6.65 -2.33
C THR A 114 11.58 -6.64 -2.13
N ASN A 115 11.05 -7.73 -1.59
CA ASN A 115 9.70 -7.74 -1.02
C ASN A 115 9.74 -7.14 0.39
N PRO A 116 9.00 -6.06 0.70
CA PRO A 116 9.03 -5.43 2.01
C PRO A 116 8.54 -6.34 3.13
N MET A 117 7.60 -7.25 2.84
CA MET A 117 6.97 -8.15 3.80
C MET A 117 7.81 -9.41 4.05
N THR A 118 8.18 -10.12 2.97
CA THR A 118 8.89 -11.40 3.08
C THR A 118 10.40 -11.26 3.13
N LYS A 119 10.95 -10.07 2.87
CA LYS A 119 12.38 -9.78 2.74
C LYS A 119 13.08 -10.59 1.64
N LYS A 120 12.30 -11.25 0.76
CA LYS A 120 12.84 -11.96 -0.40
C LYS A 120 13.47 -10.97 -1.38
N PHE A 121 14.69 -11.26 -1.82
CA PHE A 121 15.36 -10.50 -2.88
C PHE A 121 14.80 -10.91 -4.24
N TYR A 122 14.42 -9.92 -5.05
CA TYR A 122 14.00 -10.10 -6.44
C TYR A 122 15.12 -9.72 -7.42
N TRP A 123 15.91 -8.71 -7.06
CA TRP A 123 17.06 -8.26 -7.85
C TRP A 123 18.17 -7.82 -6.92
N ASN A 124 19.39 -8.33 -7.14
CA ASN A 124 20.58 -7.83 -6.46
C ASN A 124 21.78 -7.91 -7.42
N PRO A 125 22.35 -6.79 -7.87
CA PRO A 125 23.42 -6.78 -8.86
C PRO A 125 24.75 -7.34 -8.33
N TYR A 126 24.92 -7.46 -7.01
CA TYR A 126 26.11 -8.07 -6.39
C TYR A 126 26.00 -9.59 -6.21
N VAL A 127 24.81 -10.17 -6.41
CA VAL A 127 24.60 -11.61 -6.28
C VAL A 127 24.37 -12.20 -7.68
N PRO A 128 25.31 -13.00 -8.22
CA PRO A 128 25.21 -13.51 -9.59
C PRO A 128 23.91 -14.26 -9.91
N SER A 129 23.36 -15.01 -8.94
CA SER A 129 22.09 -15.74 -9.09
C SER A 129 20.83 -14.85 -9.08
N LEU A 130 20.97 -13.56 -8.73
CA LEU A 130 19.87 -12.59 -8.66
C LEU A 130 20.08 -11.43 -9.64
N LYS A 131 20.99 -11.61 -10.62
CA LYS A 131 21.33 -10.65 -11.68
C LYS A 131 20.75 -11.08 -13.04
N GLU A 132 19.60 -11.75 -13.04
CA GLU A 132 18.92 -12.16 -14.28
C GLU A 132 17.85 -11.10 -14.67
N PRO A 133 18.13 -10.22 -15.65
CA PRO A 133 17.26 -9.07 -15.96
C PRO A 133 15.94 -9.47 -16.64
N ASN A 134 15.89 -10.67 -17.19
CA ASN A 134 14.78 -11.18 -17.99
C ASN A 134 13.73 -11.97 -17.19
N LEU A 135 13.88 -12.05 -15.86
CA LEU A 135 12.89 -12.68 -14.99
C LEU A 135 11.56 -11.92 -15.08
N LYS A 136 10.49 -12.62 -15.41
CA LYS A 136 9.15 -12.06 -15.55
C LYS A 136 8.55 -11.80 -14.18
N LEU A 137 7.99 -10.61 -14.00
CA LEU A 137 7.42 -10.17 -12.72
C LEU A 137 6.29 -11.10 -12.25
N LYS A 138 5.40 -11.49 -13.16
CA LYS A 138 4.24 -12.34 -12.84
C LYS A 138 4.57 -13.83 -12.84
N ALA A 139 5.22 -14.34 -13.89
CA ALA A 139 5.44 -15.77 -14.09
C ALA A 139 6.50 -16.34 -13.14
N ASP A 140 7.62 -15.64 -12.95
CA ASP A 140 8.77 -16.18 -12.23
C ASP A 140 8.81 -15.66 -10.78
N LEU A 141 8.50 -14.39 -10.58
CA LEU A 141 8.59 -13.73 -9.27
C LEU A 141 7.27 -13.72 -8.48
N LYS A 142 6.16 -14.13 -9.12
CA LYS A 142 4.80 -14.17 -8.55
C LYS A 142 4.34 -12.83 -7.97
N ILE A 143 4.74 -11.73 -8.60
CA ILE A 143 4.32 -10.38 -8.23
C ILE A 143 2.96 -10.11 -8.88
N ASN A 144 1.92 -9.93 -8.07
CA ASN A 144 0.55 -9.64 -8.52
C ASN A 144 0.30 -8.13 -8.62
N SER A 145 -0.80 -7.73 -9.26
CA SER A 145 -1.24 -6.32 -9.24
C SER A 145 -1.39 -5.82 -7.80
N ASN A 146 -1.02 -4.57 -7.57
CA ASN A 146 -1.00 -3.89 -6.27
C ASN A 146 -0.01 -4.48 -5.26
N THR A 147 0.93 -5.32 -5.70
CA THR A 147 2.05 -5.74 -4.86
C THR A 147 3.03 -4.59 -4.71
N ILE A 148 3.48 -4.36 -3.48
CA ILE A 148 4.51 -3.38 -3.16
C ILE A 148 5.88 -4.06 -3.21
N ILE A 149 6.81 -3.48 -3.95
CA ILE A 149 8.23 -3.84 -3.95
C ILE A 149 9.05 -2.67 -3.42
N SER A 150 10.15 -2.95 -2.74
CA SER A 150 11.05 -1.90 -2.24
C SER A 150 12.33 -1.89 -3.04
N LEU A 151 12.67 -0.75 -3.64
CA LEU A 151 13.97 -0.48 -4.22
C LEU A 151 14.85 0.22 -3.19
N THR A 152 16.04 -0.32 -2.96
CA THR A 152 17.01 0.22 -2.00
C THR A 152 18.32 0.51 -2.72
N PRO A 153 18.93 1.70 -2.52
CA PRO A 153 20.19 2.04 -3.15
C PRO A 153 21.34 1.26 -2.50
N ILE A 154 22.30 0.88 -3.32
CA ILE A 154 23.52 0.16 -2.95
C ILE A 154 24.72 0.77 -3.67
N GLY A 155 25.93 0.57 -3.13
CA GLY A 155 27.14 1.17 -3.69
C GLY A 155 27.05 2.71 -3.77
N LYS A 156 27.38 3.27 -4.95
CA LYS A 156 27.43 4.73 -5.17
C LYS A 156 26.07 5.43 -5.01
N ALA A 157 24.96 4.73 -5.27
CA ALA A 157 23.62 5.32 -5.06
C ALA A 157 23.31 5.55 -3.58
N LYS A 158 23.95 4.81 -2.66
CA LYS A 158 23.77 4.98 -1.22
C LYS A 158 24.41 6.27 -0.69
N GLU A 159 25.48 6.73 -1.34
CA GLU A 159 26.24 7.93 -0.95
C GLU A 159 25.64 9.21 -1.54
N ASN A 160 25.00 9.12 -2.71
CA ASN A 160 24.54 10.28 -3.48
C ASN A 160 23.02 10.49 -3.48
N SER A 161 22.22 9.51 -3.05
CA SER A 161 20.75 9.60 -3.08
C SER A 161 20.21 10.17 -1.78
N GLU A 162 19.47 11.27 -1.86
CA GLU A 162 18.66 11.78 -0.74
C GLU A 162 17.55 10.77 -0.35
N ILE A 163 17.07 10.00 -1.33
CA ILE A 163 16.07 8.95 -1.14
C ILE A 163 16.79 7.62 -0.85
N LYS A 164 16.55 7.10 0.35
CA LYS A 164 17.09 5.84 0.88
C LYS A 164 16.25 4.63 0.49
N LYS A 165 15.01 4.81 0.03
CA LYS A 165 14.14 3.70 -0.39
C LYS A 165 12.97 4.18 -1.26
N TYR A 166 12.67 3.46 -2.33
CA TYR A 166 11.42 3.62 -3.07
C TYR A 166 10.50 2.44 -2.78
N ASN A 167 9.27 2.70 -2.37
CA ASN A 167 8.22 1.68 -2.31
C ASN A 167 7.40 1.78 -3.59
N VAL A 168 7.64 0.86 -4.50
CA VAL A 168 7.01 0.83 -5.82
C VAL A 168 5.80 -0.08 -5.81
N ILE A 169 4.63 0.50 -6.14
CA ILE A 169 3.36 -0.22 -6.29
C ILE A 169 3.20 -0.60 -7.76
N ILE A 170 3.17 -1.90 -8.05
CA ILE A 170 3.05 -2.38 -9.43
C ILE A 170 1.58 -2.61 -9.80
N THR A 171 1.11 -1.92 -10.84
CA THR A 171 -0.19 -2.17 -11.45
C THR A 171 0.02 -2.73 -12.86
N TYR A 172 -0.55 -3.91 -13.15
CA TYR A 172 -0.50 -4.46 -14.51
C TYR A 172 -1.59 -3.83 -15.39
N MET A 173 -1.24 -3.51 -16.63
CA MET A 173 -2.18 -3.14 -17.71
C MET A 173 -2.58 -4.34 -18.52
#